data_AF-A0A4V1XER2-F1
#
_entry.id   AF-A0A4V1XER2-F1
#
_cell.length_a   1.000
_cell.length_b   1.000
_cell.length_c   1.000
_cell.angle_alpha   90.00
_cell.angle_beta   90.00
_cell.angle_gamma   90.00
#
_symmetry.space_group_name_H-M   'P 1'
#
loop_
_entity.id
_entity.type
_entity.pdbx_description
1 polymer ?
#
loop_
_entity_poly.entity_id
_entity_poly.type
_entity_poly.pdbx_seq_one_letter_code
_entity_poly.pdbx_strand_id
1 'polypeptide(L)'
;MKFTTILALALPAVAVAQPLVTPATEAAPAPTGTAPTLKEICEEEAGGYADACGRCLHRCKNTSVPDQCFYSTFMTINMIHSQCWQRGGQDCRNRAVSQVCGN
;
A
#
# COMPACT_ATOMS: atom_id res chain seq x y z
N MET A 1 16.95 -37.93 22.36
CA MET A 1 18.26 -37.26 22.60
C MET A 1 17.99 -35.76 22.67
N LYS A 2 18.44 -35.08 23.72
CA LYS A 2 18.28 -33.63 23.94
C LYS A 2 19.30 -32.88 23.08
N PHE A 3 18.86 -31.87 22.34
CA PHE A 3 19.75 -30.89 21.73
C PHE A 3 19.46 -29.52 22.33
N THR A 4 20.23 -29.22 23.36
CA THR A 4 20.38 -27.91 23.96
C THR A 4 21.38 -27.14 23.10
N THR A 5 21.02 -25.98 22.58
CA THR A 5 21.99 -25.09 21.94
C THR A 5 21.67 -23.66 22.34
N ILE A 6 22.34 -23.21 23.39
CA ILE A 6 22.37 -21.81 23.82
C ILE A 6 23.50 -21.16 23.03
N LEU A 7 23.15 -20.33 22.06
CA LEU A 7 24.13 -19.49 21.36
C LEU A 7 24.31 -18.20 22.17
N ALA A 8 25.34 -18.17 23.01
CA ALA A 8 25.80 -16.96 23.66
C ALA A 8 26.69 -16.18 22.68
N LEU A 9 26.18 -15.09 22.13
CA LEU A 9 26.98 -14.14 21.35
C LEU A 9 27.54 -13.08 22.30
N ALA A 10 28.81 -13.25 22.67
CA ALA A 10 29.60 -12.20 23.28
C ALA A 10 30.09 -11.25 22.17
N LEU A 11 29.68 -9.99 22.22
CA LEU A 11 30.25 -8.94 21.38
C LEU A 11 31.30 -8.14 22.19
N PRO A 12 32.47 -7.83 21.60
CA PRO A 12 33.43 -6.94 22.21
C PRO A 12 32.88 -5.51 22.24
N ALA A 13 32.82 -4.93 23.44
CA ALA A 13 32.51 -3.53 23.64
C ALA A 13 33.69 -2.67 23.17
N VAL A 14 33.57 -2.10 21.97
CA VAL A 14 34.49 -1.05 21.51
C VAL A 14 33.92 0.28 21.98
N ALA A 15 34.44 0.79 23.09
CA ALA A 15 34.15 2.14 23.57
C ALA A 15 34.95 3.15 22.74
N VAL A 16 34.30 3.79 21.77
CA VAL A 16 34.85 4.95 21.05
C VAL A 16 34.42 6.20 21.81
N ALA A 17 35.37 6.86 22.48
CA ALA A 17 35.16 8.19 23.03
C ALA A 17 34.99 9.19 21.87
N GLN A 18 33.80 9.78 21.76
CA GLN A 18 33.52 10.84 20.79
C GLN A 18 33.50 12.19 21.53
N PRO A 19 34.08 13.26 20.95
CA PRO A 19 34.02 14.59 21.54
C PRO A 19 32.55 15.05 21.61
N LEU A 20 32.20 15.68 22.74
CA LEU A 20 30.90 16.32 22.96
C LEU A 20 30.70 17.43 21.92
N VAL A 21 30.15 17.07 20.77
CA VAL A 21 29.55 18.01 19.84
C VAL A 21 28.20 18.39 20.45
N THR A 22 28.09 19.65 20.87
CA THR A 22 26.84 20.29 21.25
C THR A 22 25.75 19.89 20.25
N PRO A 23 24.60 19.35 20.66
CA PRO A 23 23.52 19.11 19.72
C PRO A 23 23.01 20.49 19.34
N ALA A 24 23.42 20.98 18.18
CA ALA A 24 22.58 21.89 17.43
C ALA A 24 21.23 21.18 17.32
N THR A 25 20.19 21.76 17.91
CA THR A 25 18.83 21.32 17.66
C THR A 25 18.55 21.63 16.20
N GLU A 26 18.98 20.72 15.33
CA GLU A 26 18.51 20.64 13.96
C GLU A 26 17.05 20.25 14.11
N ALA A 27 16.16 21.24 13.94
CA ALA A 27 14.77 20.94 13.74
C ALA A 27 14.72 20.02 12.52
N ALA A 28 14.44 18.73 12.75
CA ALA A 28 14.15 17.80 11.66
C ALA A 28 13.13 18.51 10.75
N PRO A 29 13.38 18.60 9.43
CA PRO A 29 12.40 19.18 8.53
C PRO A 29 11.09 18.46 8.80
N ALA A 30 10.05 19.22 9.16
CA ALA A 30 8.71 18.67 9.27
C ALA A 30 8.46 17.85 7.99
N PRO A 31 7.91 16.63 8.06
CA PRO A 31 7.66 15.87 6.85
C PRO A 31 6.80 16.75 5.94
N THR A 32 7.39 17.24 4.86
CA THR A 32 6.70 17.91 3.76
C THR A 32 5.95 16.83 2.97
N GLY A 33 5.16 16.03 3.67
CA GLY A 33 4.25 15.06 3.08
C GLY A 33 2.99 15.82 2.77
N THR A 34 2.87 16.31 1.53
CA THR A 34 1.54 16.61 1.00
C THR A 34 0.71 15.35 1.19
N ALA A 35 -0.42 15.45 1.90
CA ALA A 35 -1.31 14.31 2.05
C ALA A 35 -1.66 13.76 0.65
N PRO A 36 -1.58 12.44 0.43
CA PRO A 36 -1.82 11.87 -0.88
C PRO A 36 -3.24 12.22 -1.33
N THR A 37 -3.36 12.62 -2.58
CA THR A 37 -4.65 12.87 -3.22
C THR A 37 -5.45 11.57 -3.29
N LEU A 38 -6.78 11.69 -3.35
CA LEU A 38 -7.66 10.53 -3.53
C LEU A 38 -7.29 9.69 -4.76
N LYS A 39 -6.75 10.33 -5.80
CA LYS A 39 -6.27 9.67 -7.01
C LYS A 39 -4.99 8.88 -6.75
N GLU A 40 -4.01 9.45 -6.06
CA GLU A 40 -2.78 8.74 -5.71
C GLU A 40 -3.08 7.53 -4.82
N ILE A 41 -3.97 7.67 -3.83
CA ILE A 41 -4.43 6.54 -2.99
C ILE A 41 -5.10 5.48 -3.86
N CYS A 42 -5.94 5.89 -4.81
CA CYS A 42 -6.54 4.95 -5.74
C CYS A 42 -5.49 4.21 -6.57
N GLU A 43 -4.53 4.91 -7.18
CA GLU A 43 -3.53 4.32 -8.06
C GLU A 43 -2.62 3.34 -7.31
N GLU A 44 -2.29 3.65 -6.05
CA GLU A 44 -1.54 2.78 -5.15
C GLU A 44 -2.32 1.49 -4.83
N GLU A 45 -3.58 1.61 -4.42
CA GLU A 45 -4.42 0.46 -4.07
C GLU A 45 -4.93 -0.33 -5.28
N ALA A 46 -5.03 0.29 -6.45
CA ALA A 46 -5.53 -0.33 -7.67
C ALA A 46 -4.52 -1.30 -8.29
N GLY A 47 -3.22 -1.10 -8.06
CA GLY A 47 -2.14 -1.86 -8.69
C GLY A 47 -2.33 -1.96 -10.21
N GLY A 48 -2.57 -3.17 -10.71
CA GLY A 48 -2.82 -3.43 -12.14
C GLY A 48 -4.08 -2.81 -12.74
N TYR A 49 -4.88 -2.07 -11.97
CA TYR A 49 -6.07 -1.33 -12.42
C TYR A 49 -5.94 0.20 -12.25
N ALA A 50 -4.72 0.74 -12.08
CA ALA A 50 -4.52 2.17 -11.86
C ALA A 50 -5.16 3.08 -12.93
N ASP A 51 -5.19 2.65 -14.19
CA ASP A 51 -5.90 3.33 -15.29
C ASP A 51 -7.42 3.40 -15.11
N ALA A 52 -8.01 2.50 -14.30
CA ALA A 52 -9.43 2.54 -13.97
C ALA A 52 -9.77 3.56 -12.86
N CYS A 53 -8.78 4.14 -12.18
CA CYS A 53 -9.02 5.07 -11.08
C CYS A 53 -9.89 6.26 -11.48
N GLY A 54 -9.70 6.83 -12.67
CA GLY A 54 -10.54 7.92 -13.17
C GLY A 54 -12.04 7.61 -13.12
N ARG A 55 -12.41 6.34 -13.31
CA ARG A 55 -13.81 5.86 -13.22
C ARG A 55 -14.20 5.52 -11.79
N CYS A 56 -13.29 4.96 -11.00
CA CYS A 56 -13.59 4.44 -9.66
C CYS A 56 -13.55 5.49 -8.53
N LEU A 57 -12.96 6.67 -8.75
CA LEU A 57 -12.76 7.72 -7.71
C LEU A 57 -14.05 8.08 -6.93
N HIS A 58 -15.19 8.14 -7.62
CA HIS A 58 -16.46 8.55 -7.02
C HIS A 58 -16.96 7.59 -5.93
N ARG A 59 -16.51 6.33 -5.91
CA ARG A 59 -16.93 5.34 -4.91
C ARG A 59 -16.41 5.67 -3.51
N CYS A 60 -15.21 6.25 -3.44
CA CYS A 60 -14.50 6.48 -2.19
C CYS A 60 -14.34 7.96 -1.82
N LYS A 61 -14.91 8.88 -2.60
CA LYS A 61 -14.73 10.34 -2.38
C LYS A 61 -15.28 10.88 -1.06
N ASN A 62 -16.25 10.18 -0.45
CA ASN A 62 -16.91 10.62 0.78
C ASN A 62 -16.54 9.75 1.99
N THR A 63 -15.60 8.81 1.85
CA THR A 63 -15.13 7.98 2.98
C THR A 63 -13.99 8.66 3.72
N SER A 64 -13.90 8.41 5.02
CA SER A 64 -12.75 8.79 5.85
C SER A 64 -11.57 7.80 5.74
N VAL A 65 -11.78 6.67 5.08
CA VAL A 65 -10.79 5.56 4.91
C VAL A 65 -10.65 5.18 3.42
N PRO A 66 -10.11 6.08 2.57
CA PRO A 66 -10.05 5.90 1.12
C PRO A 66 -9.19 4.70 0.69
N ASP A 67 -8.09 4.43 1.39
CA ASP A 67 -7.21 3.27 1.21
C ASP A 67 -7.99 1.95 1.27
N GLN A 68 -8.63 1.66 2.40
CA GLN A 68 -9.44 0.47 2.60
C GLN A 68 -10.63 0.38 1.62
N CYS A 69 -11.21 1.53 1.26
CA CYS A 69 -12.29 1.59 0.28
C CYS A 69 -11.83 1.20 -1.13
N PHE A 70 -10.69 1.73 -1.60
CA PHE A 70 -10.13 1.37 -2.90
C PHE A 70 -9.61 -0.06 -2.91
N TYR A 71 -8.90 -0.50 -1.86
CA TYR A 71 -8.47 -1.89 -1.69
C TYR A 71 -9.64 -2.87 -1.88
N SER A 72 -10.75 -2.65 -1.15
CA SER A 72 -11.95 -3.50 -1.25
C SER A 72 -12.59 -3.45 -2.64
N THR A 73 -12.61 -2.26 -3.26
CA THR A 73 -13.14 -2.04 -4.60
C THR A 73 -12.35 -2.83 -5.65
N PHE A 74 -11.01 -2.73 -5.65
CA PHE A 74 -10.17 -3.42 -6.61
C PHE A 74 -10.04 -4.91 -6.35
N MET A 75 -10.14 -5.36 -5.09
CA MET A 75 -10.30 -6.78 -4.77
C MET A 75 -11.59 -7.36 -5.38
N THR A 76 -12.69 -6.61 -5.33
CA THR A 76 -13.97 -7.01 -5.97
C THR A 76 -13.83 -7.08 -7.49
N ILE A 77 -13.20 -6.07 -8.12
CA ILE A 77 -12.92 -6.07 -9.56
C ILE A 77 -12.07 -7.29 -9.92
N ASN A 78 -11.01 -7.56 -9.17
CA ASN A 78 -10.13 -8.69 -9.42
C ASN A 78 -10.85 -10.04 -9.32
N MET A 79 -11.76 -10.19 -8.35
CA MET A 79 -12.60 -11.38 -8.21
C MET A 79 -13.51 -11.58 -9.44
N ILE A 80 -14.17 -10.53 -9.92
CA ILE A 80 -15.05 -10.60 -11.10
C ILE A 80 -14.23 -10.88 -12.36
N HIS A 81 -13.10 -10.20 -12.52
CA HIS A 81 -12.17 -10.41 -13.63
C HIS A 81 -11.70 -11.88 -13.69
N SER A 82 -11.29 -12.44 -12.55
CA SER A 82 -10.85 -13.85 -12.44
C SER A 82 -11.98 -14.82 -12.78
N GLN A 83 -13.19 -14.60 -12.25
CA GLN A 83 -14.34 -15.45 -12.55
C GLN A 83 -14.74 -15.40 -14.03
N CYS A 84 -14.65 -14.24 -14.66
CA CYS A 84 -14.91 -14.11 -16.08
C CYS A 84 -13.89 -14.91 -16.91
N TRP A 85 -12.60 -14.82 -16.58
CA TRP A 85 -11.56 -15.61 -17.22
C TRP A 85 -11.76 -17.12 -17.05
N GLN A 86 -12.11 -17.57 -15.84
CA GLN A 86 -12.37 -18.99 -15.56
C GLN A 86 -13.55 -19.57 -16.38
N ARG A 87 -14.45 -18.71 -16.86
CA ARG A 87 -15.60 -19.09 -17.68
C ARG A 87 -15.37 -18.89 -19.18
N GLY A 88 -14.15 -18.57 -19.60
CA GLY A 88 -13.82 -18.29 -21.01
C GLY A 88 -14.44 -16.99 -21.54
N GLY A 89 -14.71 -16.03 -20.65
CA GLY A 89 -15.28 -14.74 -21.03
C GLY A 89 -14.31 -13.87 -21.83
N GLN A 90 -14.87 -12.89 -22.54
CA GLN A 90 -14.13 -11.87 -23.29
C GLN A 90 -14.22 -10.52 -22.56
N ASP A 91 -13.20 -9.68 -22.76
CA ASP A 91 -13.11 -8.31 -22.21
C ASP A 91 -13.34 -8.26 -20.68
N CYS A 92 -12.83 -9.27 -19.98
CA CYS A 92 -13.14 -9.49 -18.57
C CYS A 92 -12.72 -8.34 -17.66
N ARG A 93 -11.62 -7.65 -17.99
CA ARG A 93 -11.13 -6.49 -17.25
C ARG A 93 -12.12 -5.33 -17.30
N ASN A 94 -12.51 -4.89 -18.50
CA ASN A 94 -13.43 -3.76 -18.65
C ASN A 94 -14.81 -4.11 -18.11
N ARG A 95 -15.28 -5.34 -18.28
CA ARG A 95 -16.56 -5.79 -17.68
C ARG A 95 -16.51 -5.72 -16.16
N ALA A 96 -15.44 -6.21 -15.53
CA ALA A 96 -15.29 -6.14 -14.08
C ALA A 96 -15.23 -4.69 -13.57
N VAL A 97 -14.42 -3.83 -14.21
CA VAL A 97 -14.33 -2.41 -13.87
C VAL A 97 -15.69 -1.72 -14.05
N SER A 98 -16.39 -1.97 -15.16
CA SER A 98 -17.70 -1.34 -15.43
C SER A 98 -18.79 -1.81 -14.46
N GLN A 99 -18.72 -3.06 -14.02
CA GLN A 99 -19.67 -3.60 -13.04
C GLN A 99 -19.50 -2.98 -11.65
N VAL A 100 -18.27 -2.63 -11.26
CA VAL A 100 -17.98 -2.07 -9.94
C VAL A 100 -18.00 -0.54 -9.95
N CYS A 101 -17.37 0.08 -10.95
CA CYS A 101 -17.16 1.52 -11.03
C CYS A 101 -18.11 2.23 -12.01
N GLY A 102 -19.05 1.52 -12.63
CA GLY A 102 -19.91 2.12 -13.65
C GLY A 102 -19.17 2.49 -14.94
N ASN A 103 -19.88 3.08 -15.89
CA ASN A 103 -19.29 3.61 -17.13
C ASN A 103 -18.71 5.00 -16.92
#